data_AF-A0A0S3U300-F1
#
_entry.id   AF-A0A0S3U300-F1
#
_cell.length_a   1.000
_cell.length_b   1.000
_cell.length_c   1.000
_cell.angle_alpha   90.00
_cell.angle_beta   90.00
_cell.angle_gamma   90.00
#
_symmetry.space_group_name_H-M   'P 1'
#
loop_
_entity.id
_entity.type
_entity.pdbx_description
1 polymer ?
#
loop_
_entity_poly.entity_id
_entity_poly.type
_entity_poly.pdbx_seq_one_letter_code
_entity_poly.pdbx_strand_id
1 'polypeptide(L)'
;MSQLKNKSIYLVPFLLIASPVYAHNVKTEGNVASIFHIEPDHNPKAGEPSKAWFALTRAGGEVISLDRCNCQLRVISNNQTIAQPQLQAISAEQYKGIPGAQITFPKAGIYTLEISGAPKAENDFNTFKFAYDVTVQGGAAPQSSPVAQVPTVQNPAPEAQPNWILPGTIAGIVLLATAWFVKRSVKN
;
A
#
# COMPACT_ATOMS: atom_id res chain seq x y z
N MET A 1 -27.11 60.45 28.06
CA MET A 1 -25.90 60.22 27.25
C MET A 1 -25.33 58.85 27.59
N SER A 2 -25.46 57.85 26.72
CA SER A 2 -24.88 56.52 26.89
C SER A 2 -23.98 56.22 25.69
N GLN A 3 -22.67 56.09 25.94
CA GLN A 3 -21.64 55.87 24.94
C GLN A 3 -21.47 54.37 24.67
N LEU A 4 -21.98 53.89 23.54
CA LEU A 4 -21.70 52.54 23.03
C LEU A 4 -20.30 52.52 22.39
N LYS A 5 -19.35 51.87 23.07
CA LYS A 5 -18.00 51.62 22.54
C LYS A 5 -18.04 50.50 21.51
N ASN A 6 -17.87 50.85 20.23
CA ASN A 6 -17.60 49.91 19.15
C ASN A 6 -16.25 49.22 19.38
N LYS A 7 -16.27 47.90 19.62
CA LYS A 7 -15.09 47.03 19.53
C LYS A 7 -15.02 46.49 18.11
N SER A 8 -14.20 47.10 17.26
CA SER A 8 -13.78 46.50 15.98
C SER A 8 -12.95 45.26 16.28
N ILE A 9 -13.51 44.08 15.99
CA ILE A 9 -12.81 42.80 16.00
C ILE A 9 -12.16 42.65 14.63
N TYR A 10 -10.84 42.82 14.55
CA TYR A 10 -10.06 42.54 13.35
C TYR A 10 -9.88 41.02 13.23
N LEU A 11 -10.56 40.42 12.25
CA LEU A 11 -10.50 39.00 11.94
C LEU A 11 -9.25 38.75 11.09
N VAL A 12 -8.14 38.35 11.71
CA VAL A 12 -6.88 38.00 11.01
C VAL A 12 -7.08 36.66 10.29
N PRO A 13 -6.95 36.60 8.96
CA PRO A 13 -7.08 35.34 8.24
C PRO A 13 -5.86 34.46 8.53
N PHE A 14 -6.09 33.33 9.19
CA PHE A 14 -5.07 32.29 9.42
C PHE A 14 -4.80 31.59 8.08
N LEU A 15 -3.75 32.01 7.38
CA LEU A 15 -3.33 31.44 6.10
C LEU A 15 -2.74 30.04 6.36
N LEU A 16 -3.54 28.99 6.13
CA LEU A 16 -3.08 27.60 6.18
C LEU A 16 -2.17 27.33 4.97
N ILE A 17 -0.86 27.43 5.19
CA ILE A 17 0.14 27.02 4.20
C ILE A 17 0.15 25.49 4.19
N ALA A 18 -0.57 24.88 3.24
CA ALA A 18 -0.50 23.45 2.99
C ALA A 18 0.84 23.15 2.30
N SER A 19 1.79 22.57 3.04
CA SER A 19 3.03 22.06 2.45
C SER A 19 2.71 20.88 1.54
N PRO A 20 3.16 20.85 0.27
CA PRO A 20 2.97 19.68 -0.56
C PRO A 20 3.84 18.53 -0.01
N VAL A 21 3.19 17.46 0.43
CA VAL A 21 3.86 16.21 0.78
C VAL A 21 4.15 15.46 -0.53
N TYR A 22 5.30 15.72 -1.14
CA TYR A 22 5.75 14.88 -2.25
C TYR A 22 6.36 13.59 -1.69
N ALA A 23 5.49 12.60 -1.46
CA ALA A 23 5.89 11.25 -1.03
C ALA A 23 6.48 10.40 -2.18
N HIS A 24 6.68 10.97 -3.37
CA HIS A 24 7.13 10.26 -4.55
C HIS A 24 8.59 10.60 -4.83
N ASN A 25 9.46 9.58 -4.81
CA ASN A 25 10.88 9.74 -5.12
C ASN A 25 11.04 10.05 -6.62
N VAL A 26 11.05 11.34 -6.96
CA VAL A 26 11.37 11.82 -8.30
C VAL A 26 12.87 11.70 -8.53
N LYS A 27 13.28 11.07 -9.63
CA LYS A 27 14.67 11.09 -10.11
C LYS A 27 14.74 11.84 -11.43
N THR A 28 15.87 12.50 -11.69
CA THR A 28 16.09 13.27 -12.92
C THR A 28 17.45 12.95 -13.53
N GLU A 29 17.51 12.91 -14.86
CA GLU A 29 18.74 12.75 -15.64
C GLU A 29 18.57 13.45 -16.98
N GLY A 30 19.46 14.38 -17.29
CA GLY A 30 19.28 15.28 -18.43
C GLY A 30 17.94 16.02 -18.36
N ASN A 31 17.18 15.98 -19.45
CA ASN A 31 15.83 16.55 -19.51
C ASN A 31 14.71 15.56 -19.16
N VAL A 32 15.02 14.39 -18.61
CA VAL A 32 14.05 13.35 -18.23
C VAL A 32 13.89 13.31 -16.71
N ALA A 33 12.65 13.22 -16.24
CA ALA A 33 12.30 12.91 -14.87
C ALA A 33 11.51 11.59 -14.81
N SER A 34 11.61 10.88 -13.69
CA SER A 34 10.90 9.63 -13.44
C SER A 34 10.31 9.63 -12.04
N ILE A 35 9.01 9.39 -11.98
CA ILE A 35 8.30 9.02 -10.76
C ILE A 35 8.08 7.51 -10.79
N PHE A 36 8.48 6.83 -9.72
CA PHE A 36 8.33 5.40 -9.59
C PHE A 36 7.29 5.06 -8.52
N HIS A 37 6.50 4.03 -8.80
CA HIS A 37 5.59 3.42 -7.84
C HIS A 37 5.59 1.90 -8.05
N ILE A 38 5.36 1.16 -6.97
CA ILE A 38 5.14 -0.29 -7.01
C ILE A 38 3.97 -0.67 -6.11
N GLU A 39 3.07 -1.47 -6.65
CA GLU A 39 1.89 -1.96 -5.95
C GLU A 39 2.11 -3.39 -5.42
N PRO A 40 1.45 -3.75 -4.29
CA PRO A 40 0.57 -2.90 -3.50
C PRO A 40 1.35 -1.96 -2.56
N ASP A 41 0.98 -0.67 -2.53
CA ASP A 41 1.41 0.33 -1.53
C ASP A 41 2.91 0.38 -1.19
N HIS A 42 3.79 0.27 -2.20
CA HIS A 42 5.25 0.17 -2.03
C HIS A 42 5.71 -1.00 -1.15
N ASN A 43 4.86 -2.00 -0.99
CA ASN A 43 5.08 -3.16 -0.14
C ASN A 43 4.94 -4.49 -0.92
N PRO A 44 5.78 -4.73 -1.93
CA PRO A 44 5.75 -5.98 -2.67
C PRO A 44 6.11 -7.16 -1.76
N LYS A 45 5.50 -8.31 -2.04
CA LYS A 45 5.73 -9.55 -1.30
C LYS A 45 6.35 -10.61 -2.20
N ALA A 46 7.25 -11.39 -1.62
CA ALA A 46 7.89 -12.49 -2.33
C ALA A 46 6.85 -13.53 -2.79
N GLY A 47 6.98 -14.03 -4.02
CA GLY A 47 6.05 -15.00 -4.61
C GLY A 47 4.71 -14.42 -5.07
N GLU A 48 4.42 -13.15 -4.79
CA GLU A 48 3.19 -12.48 -5.22
C GLU A 48 3.49 -11.52 -6.40
N PRO A 49 2.58 -11.37 -7.38
CA PRO A 49 2.75 -10.39 -8.45
C PRO A 49 2.63 -8.97 -7.90
N SER A 50 3.59 -8.13 -8.26
CA SER A 50 3.63 -6.70 -7.95
C SER A 50 3.64 -5.90 -9.24
N LYS A 51 2.90 -4.79 -9.28
CA LYS A 51 2.85 -3.91 -10.46
C LYS A 51 3.77 -2.73 -10.26
N ALA A 52 4.85 -2.65 -11.02
CA ALA A 52 5.74 -1.50 -11.04
C ALA A 52 5.38 -0.59 -12.22
N TRP A 53 5.42 0.73 -12.01
CA TRP A 53 5.26 1.70 -13.10
C TRP A 53 6.14 2.93 -12.90
N PHE A 54 6.47 3.55 -14.03
CA PHE A 54 7.41 4.67 -14.13
C PHE A 54 6.75 5.79 -14.93
N ALA A 55 6.28 6.84 -14.25
CA ALA A 55 5.82 8.03 -14.95
C ALA A 55 7.04 8.86 -15.38
N LEU A 56 7.39 8.72 -16.65
CA LEU A 56 8.48 9.44 -17.28
C LEU A 56 7.96 10.77 -17.83
N THR A 57 8.66 11.86 -17.58
CA THR A 57 8.33 13.18 -18.12
C THR A 57 9.56 13.90 -18.64
N ARG A 58 9.34 14.81 -19.59
CA ARG A 58 10.33 15.80 -20.02
C ARG A 58 10.35 16.99 -19.07
N ALA A 59 11.42 17.78 -19.11
CA ALA A 59 11.41 19.14 -18.57
C ALA A 59 10.17 19.89 -19.11
N GLY A 60 9.40 20.51 -18.22
CA GLY A 60 8.08 21.09 -18.54
C GLY A 60 6.89 20.17 -18.26
N GLY A 61 7.11 18.93 -17.84
CA GLY A 61 6.08 18.02 -17.32
C GLY A 61 5.34 17.19 -18.36
N GLU A 62 5.74 17.26 -19.64
CA GLU A 62 5.13 16.43 -20.68
C GLU A 62 5.49 14.96 -20.50
N VAL A 63 4.49 14.07 -20.57
CA VAL A 63 4.67 12.63 -20.42
C VAL A 63 5.45 12.03 -21.60
N ILE A 64 6.45 11.21 -21.29
CA ILE A 64 7.12 10.32 -22.23
C ILE A 64 6.40 8.97 -22.16
N SER A 65 5.58 8.69 -23.16
CA SER A 65 4.88 7.41 -23.30
C SER A 65 5.80 6.29 -23.78
N LEU A 66 5.47 5.05 -23.43
CA LEU A 66 6.26 3.86 -23.78
C LEU A 66 6.41 3.67 -25.29
N ASP A 67 5.41 4.06 -26.08
CA ASP A 67 5.47 3.99 -27.54
C ASP A 67 6.53 4.92 -28.15
N ARG A 68 6.96 5.98 -27.44
CA ARG A 68 8.04 6.90 -27.82
C ARG A 68 9.43 6.50 -27.30
N CYS A 69 9.49 5.52 -26.41
CA CYS A 69 10.72 5.13 -25.73
C CYS A 69 11.17 3.71 -26.11
N ASN A 70 12.46 3.56 -26.41
CA ASN A 70 13.13 2.26 -26.38
C ASN A 70 13.52 1.95 -24.93
N CYS A 71 12.51 1.75 -24.10
CA CYS A 71 12.66 1.56 -22.67
C CYS A 71 12.91 0.08 -22.34
N GLN A 72 13.72 -0.16 -21.31
CA GLN A 72 13.98 -1.49 -20.76
C GLN A 72 13.99 -1.44 -19.23
N LEU A 73 13.48 -2.51 -18.61
CA LEU A 73 13.48 -2.69 -17.16
C LEU A 73 14.34 -3.89 -16.78
N ARG A 74 15.20 -3.73 -15.77
CA ARG A 74 15.99 -4.79 -15.15
C ARG A 74 15.65 -4.90 -13.68
N VAL A 75 15.45 -6.13 -13.21
CA VAL A 75 15.35 -6.47 -11.78
C VAL A 75 16.69 -7.04 -11.36
N ILE A 76 17.33 -6.39 -10.39
CA ILE A 76 18.69 -6.69 -9.94
C ILE A 76 18.65 -7.12 -8.48
N SER A 77 19.39 -8.17 -8.14
CA SER A 77 19.64 -8.63 -6.78
C SER A 77 21.10 -9.05 -6.65
N ASN A 78 21.78 -8.67 -5.56
CA ASN A 78 23.20 -8.97 -5.35
C ASN A 78 24.08 -8.62 -6.57
N ASN A 79 23.87 -7.44 -7.15
CA ASN A 79 24.56 -6.92 -8.34
C ASN A 79 24.39 -7.76 -9.63
N GLN A 80 23.45 -8.71 -9.64
CA GLN A 80 23.13 -9.52 -10.82
C GLN A 80 21.71 -9.24 -11.29
N THR A 81 21.52 -9.11 -12.61
CA THR A 81 20.17 -9.09 -13.20
C THR A 81 19.55 -10.47 -13.10
N ILE A 82 18.40 -10.55 -12.44
CA ILE A 82 17.65 -11.80 -12.25
C ILE A 82 16.41 -11.88 -13.14
N ALA A 83 15.93 -10.74 -13.64
CA ALA A 83 14.81 -10.68 -14.58
C ALA A 83 14.86 -9.41 -15.43
N GLN A 84 14.26 -9.49 -16.62
CA GLN A 84 14.02 -8.35 -17.52
C GLN A 84 12.54 -8.35 -17.95
N PRO A 85 11.63 -7.87 -17.09
CA PRO A 85 10.20 -7.86 -17.39
C PRO A 85 9.91 -7.04 -18.64
N GLN A 86 9.01 -7.54 -19.48
CA GLN A 86 8.51 -6.79 -20.62
C GLN A 86 7.68 -5.60 -20.14
N LEU A 87 7.98 -4.42 -20.67
CA LEU A 87 7.22 -3.20 -20.38
C LEU A 87 5.94 -3.17 -21.20
N GLN A 88 4.86 -2.75 -20.57
CA GLN A 88 3.55 -2.52 -21.18
C GLN A 88 3.13 -1.08 -20.93
N ALA A 89 2.41 -0.51 -21.89
CA ALA A 89 1.85 0.82 -21.75
C ALA A 89 0.63 0.73 -20.82
N ILE A 90 0.65 1.46 -19.71
CA ILE A 90 -0.45 1.49 -18.75
C ILE A 90 -0.93 2.92 -18.48
N SER A 91 -2.07 3.02 -17.80
CA SER A 91 -2.52 4.26 -17.17
C SER A 91 -2.55 4.09 -15.66
N ALA A 92 -1.95 5.03 -14.95
CA ALA A 92 -1.94 5.07 -13.49
C ALA A 92 -1.97 6.54 -13.04
N GLU A 93 -2.77 6.82 -12.02
CA GLU A 93 -3.03 8.19 -11.56
C GLU A 93 -3.45 9.11 -12.73
N GLN A 94 -2.79 10.26 -12.92
CA GLN A 94 -3.00 11.14 -14.07
C GLN A 94 -2.23 10.76 -15.34
N TYR A 95 -1.32 9.78 -15.27
CA TYR A 95 -0.40 9.44 -16.35
C TYR A 95 -0.99 8.38 -17.29
N LYS A 96 -0.72 8.53 -18.59
CA LYS A 96 -1.22 7.62 -19.64
C LYS A 96 -0.10 7.14 -20.54
N GLY A 97 -0.20 5.88 -20.96
CA GLY A 97 0.76 5.25 -21.85
C GLY A 97 2.16 5.08 -21.23
N ILE A 98 2.28 5.15 -19.91
CA ILE A 98 3.57 5.08 -19.23
C ILE A 98 4.10 3.64 -19.17
N PRO A 99 5.43 3.44 -19.07
CA PRO A 99 6.01 2.12 -18.83
C PRO A 99 5.53 1.51 -17.50
N GLY A 100 4.95 0.31 -17.58
CA GLY A 100 4.64 -0.52 -16.42
C GLY A 100 4.96 -2.00 -16.66
N ALA A 101 5.15 -2.76 -15.60
CA ALA A 101 5.42 -4.20 -15.67
C ALA A 101 4.89 -4.95 -14.44
N GLN A 102 4.52 -6.22 -14.66
CA GLN A 102 4.30 -7.18 -13.60
C GLN A 102 5.63 -7.84 -13.21
N ILE A 103 5.89 -7.90 -11.91
CA ILE A 103 7.12 -8.45 -11.34
C ILE A 103 6.74 -9.39 -10.19
N THR A 104 7.25 -10.62 -10.20
CA THR A 104 7.16 -11.52 -9.06
C THR A 104 8.56 -11.70 -8.49
N PHE A 105 8.78 -11.20 -7.27
CA PHE A 105 10.07 -11.32 -6.60
C PHE A 105 10.21 -12.73 -6.00
N PRO A 106 11.33 -13.44 -6.23
CA PRO A 106 11.43 -14.84 -5.80
C PRO A 106 11.56 -15.00 -4.28
N LYS A 107 12.15 -14.00 -3.59
CA LYS A 107 12.42 -14.03 -2.14
C LYS A 107 12.28 -12.64 -1.54
N ALA A 108 12.07 -12.59 -0.22
CA ALA A 108 12.17 -11.35 0.53
C ALA A 108 13.62 -10.81 0.49
N GLY A 109 13.76 -9.48 0.55
CA GLY A 109 15.05 -8.81 0.47
C GLY A 109 14.99 -7.49 -0.31
N ILE A 110 16.16 -6.92 -0.57
CA ILE A 110 16.28 -5.67 -1.34
C ILE A 110 16.60 -6.02 -2.80
N TYR A 111 15.87 -5.38 -3.71
CA TYR A 111 16.09 -5.46 -5.15
C TYR A 111 16.24 -4.05 -5.71
N THR A 112 16.98 -3.92 -6.80
CA THR A 112 17.03 -2.68 -7.56
C THR A 112 16.23 -2.86 -8.85
N LEU A 113 15.27 -1.97 -9.07
CA LEU A 113 14.59 -1.80 -10.36
C LEU A 113 15.31 -0.72 -11.15
N GLU A 114 16.03 -1.13 -12.20
CA GLU A 114 16.72 -0.23 -13.12
C GLU A 114 15.87 -0.05 -14.38
N ILE A 115 15.30 1.14 -14.56
CA ILE A 115 14.65 1.56 -15.81
C ILE A 115 15.65 2.40 -16.62
N SER A 116 15.81 2.09 -17.90
CA SER A 116 16.63 2.89 -18.82
C SER A 116 15.95 3.02 -20.16
N GLY A 117 16.32 4.03 -20.93
CA GLY A 117 15.72 4.23 -22.24
C GLY A 117 16.41 5.28 -23.09
N ALA A 118 16.07 5.23 -24.37
CA ALA A 118 16.45 6.19 -25.39
C ALA A 118 15.20 6.60 -26.19
N PRO A 119 15.17 7.81 -26.76
CA PRO A 119 14.06 8.21 -27.61
C PRO A 119 14.04 7.40 -28.90
N LYS A 120 12.85 7.11 -29.44
CA LYS A 120 12.69 6.51 -30.77
C LYS A 120 12.83 7.53 -31.90
N ALA A 121 12.41 8.76 -31.65
CA ALA A 121 12.61 9.88 -32.56
C ALA A 121 13.86 10.66 -32.15
N GLU A 122 14.65 11.12 -33.12
CA GLU A 122 15.84 11.91 -32.83
C GLU A 122 15.48 13.19 -32.06
N ASN A 123 16.33 13.54 -31.08
CA ASN A 123 16.23 14.75 -30.27
C ASN A 123 14.91 14.91 -29.45
N ASP A 124 14.15 13.83 -29.22
CA ASP A 124 12.90 13.92 -28.45
C ASP A 124 13.14 14.14 -26.93
N PHE A 125 14.06 13.36 -26.35
CA PHE A 125 14.52 13.46 -24.96
C PHE A 125 15.91 12.80 -24.80
N ASN A 126 16.61 13.07 -23.69
CA ASN A 126 17.92 12.48 -23.42
C ASN A 126 17.83 10.98 -23.08
N THR A 127 18.86 10.21 -23.40
CA THR A 127 19.00 8.85 -22.83
C THR A 127 19.08 8.93 -21.30
N PHE A 128 18.48 7.96 -20.61
CA PHE A 128 18.42 7.96 -19.15
C PHE A 128 18.59 6.57 -18.55
N LYS A 129 18.94 6.53 -17.27
CA LYS A 129 18.96 5.35 -16.40
C LYS A 129 18.64 5.72 -14.95
N PHE A 130 17.52 5.22 -14.44
CA PHE A 130 17.14 5.37 -13.03
C PHE A 130 17.16 4.01 -12.33
N ALA A 131 17.68 3.98 -11.10
CA ALA A 131 17.68 2.82 -10.24
C ALA A 131 16.85 3.08 -8.98
N TYR A 132 15.93 2.19 -8.61
CA TYR A 132 15.09 2.31 -7.42
C TYR A 132 15.24 1.07 -6.55
N ASP A 133 15.60 1.27 -5.28
CA ASP A 133 15.65 0.17 -4.32
C ASP A 133 14.26 -0.13 -3.80
N VAL A 134 13.92 -1.41 -3.80
CA VAL A 134 12.62 -1.96 -3.41
C VAL A 134 12.86 -3.02 -2.35
N THR A 135 12.30 -2.79 -1.17
CA THR A 135 12.29 -3.77 -0.09
C THR A 135 11.08 -4.69 -0.26
N VAL A 136 11.34 -5.97 -0.50
CA VAL A 136 10.33 -7.02 -0.67
C VAL A 136 10.15 -7.76 0.66
N GLN A 137 8.91 -7.82 1.14
CA GLN A 137 8.56 -8.56 2.35
C GLN A 137 8.41 -10.07 2.09
N GLY A 138 8.40 -10.86 3.17
CA GLY A 138 8.01 -12.26 3.10
C GLY A 138 6.59 -12.40 2.55
N GLY A 139 6.42 -13.27 1.55
CA GLY A 139 5.09 -13.66 1.08
C GLY A 139 4.39 -14.59 2.06
N ALA A 140 3.10 -14.83 1.82
CA ALA A 140 2.44 -15.94 2.49
C ALA A 140 3.23 -17.23 2.19
N ALA A 141 3.64 -17.95 3.23
CA ALA A 141 4.04 -19.34 3.05
C ALA A 141 2.90 -20.04 2.30
N PRO A 142 3.17 -21.00 1.39
CA PRO A 142 2.11 -21.84 0.87
C PRO A 142 1.35 -22.37 2.08
N GLN A 143 0.08 -21.99 2.21
CA GLN A 143 -0.77 -22.65 3.19
C GLN A 143 -0.69 -24.12 2.81
N SER A 144 -0.06 -24.94 3.66
CA SER A 144 -0.25 -26.36 3.61
C SER A 144 -1.76 -26.53 3.56
N SER A 145 -2.26 -27.04 2.44
CA SER A 145 -3.67 -27.39 2.30
C SER A 145 -4.04 -28.18 3.57
N PRO A 146 -5.19 -27.92 4.21
CA PRO A 146 -5.60 -28.75 5.33
C PRO A 146 -5.54 -30.18 4.81
N VAL A 147 -4.62 -30.97 5.36
CA VAL A 147 -4.58 -32.41 5.12
C VAL A 147 -6.01 -32.85 5.35
N ALA A 148 -6.66 -33.41 4.33
CA ALA A 148 -8.00 -33.95 4.44
C ALA A 148 -8.01 -34.77 5.73
N GLN A 149 -8.83 -34.33 6.71
CA GLN A 149 -8.91 -34.99 8.00
C GLN A 149 -9.30 -36.44 7.70
N VAL A 150 -8.35 -37.35 7.92
CA VAL A 150 -8.64 -38.78 7.97
C VAL A 150 -9.79 -38.92 8.96
N PRO A 151 -10.93 -39.55 8.59
CA PRO A 151 -12.03 -39.71 9.52
C PRO A 151 -11.52 -40.48 10.74
N THR A 152 -11.43 -39.81 11.88
CA THR A 152 -11.23 -40.47 13.16
C THR A 152 -12.44 -41.37 13.36
N VAL A 153 -12.22 -42.69 13.39
CA VAL A 153 -13.24 -43.64 13.83
C VAL A 153 -13.60 -43.27 15.26
N GLN A 154 -14.76 -42.63 15.43
CA GLN A 154 -15.37 -42.42 16.73
C GLN A 154 -15.77 -43.78 17.27
N ASN A 155 -15.03 -44.30 18.24
CA ASN A 155 -15.56 -45.33 19.13
C ASN A 155 -16.81 -44.73 19.82
N PRO A 156 -17.94 -45.47 19.88
CA PRO A 156 -19.12 -44.97 20.55
C PRO A 156 -18.84 -44.74 22.04
N ALA A 157 -19.29 -43.60 22.55
CA ALA A 157 -19.22 -43.22 23.95
C ALA A 157 -20.03 -44.21 24.82
N PRO A 158 -19.60 -44.53 26.05
CA PRO A 158 -20.41 -45.31 26.98
C PRO A 158 -21.70 -44.54 27.33
N GLU A 159 -22.83 -45.24 27.26
CA GLU A 159 -24.16 -44.73 27.60
C GLU A 159 -24.20 -44.16 29.03
N ALA A 160 -24.66 -42.91 29.16
CA ALA A 160 -24.93 -42.30 30.45
C ALA A 160 -26.22 -42.87 31.06
N GLN A 161 -26.10 -43.55 32.21
CA GLN A 161 -27.22 -44.03 33.01
C GLN A 161 -27.91 -42.86 33.74
N PRO A 162 -29.25 -42.82 33.81
CA PRO A 162 -29.98 -41.75 34.49
C PRO A 162 -30.06 -42.04 35.99
N ASN A 163 -29.50 -41.17 36.83
CA ASN A 163 -29.71 -41.24 38.28
C ASN A 163 -30.61 -40.07 38.73
N TRP A 164 -31.81 -40.40 39.19
CA TRP A 164 -32.81 -39.46 39.70
C TRP A 164 -32.77 -39.39 41.23
N ILE A 165 -32.24 -38.30 41.80
CA ILE A 165 -32.51 -37.91 43.20
C ILE A 165 -32.61 -36.37 43.30
N LEU A 166 -33.69 -35.89 43.95
CA LEU A 166 -34.19 -34.52 44.08
C LEU A 166 -33.53 -33.72 45.27
N PRO A 167 -34.06 -32.56 45.75
CA PRO A 167 -33.45 -31.24 45.63
C PRO A 167 -32.97 -30.66 46.98
N GLY A 168 -32.04 -29.71 46.93
CA GLY A 168 -31.58 -28.98 48.12
C GLY A 168 -31.15 -27.56 47.77
N THR A 169 -32.04 -26.61 48.00
CA THR A 169 -31.85 -25.16 47.93
C THR A 169 -30.71 -24.68 48.82
N ILE A 170 -29.90 -23.71 48.37
CA ILE A 170 -29.49 -22.54 49.18
C ILE A 170 -29.34 -21.34 48.25
N ALA A 171 -30.02 -20.27 48.62
CA ALA A 171 -30.02 -18.96 48.02
C ALA A 171 -28.72 -18.19 48.30
N GLY A 172 -28.33 -17.33 47.35
CA GLY A 172 -27.32 -16.30 47.53
C GLY A 172 -27.62 -15.11 46.63
N ILE A 173 -28.39 -14.16 47.15
CA ILE A 173 -28.70 -12.87 46.52
C ILE A 173 -27.61 -11.86 46.96
N VAL A 174 -27.27 -10.93 46.06
CA VAL A 174 -27.11 -9.47 46.27
C VAL A 174 -25.82 -8.88 45.68
N LEU A 175 -26.04 -8.19 44.55
CA LEU A 175 -25.60 -6.85 44.13
C LEU A 175 -24.13 -6.43 44.29
N LEU A 176 -23.55 -5.93 43.18
CA LEU A 176 -23.25 -4.50 43.01
C LEU A 176 -22.94 -4.21 41.53
N ALA A 177 -23.98 -3.80 40.80
CA ALA A 177 -23.83 -3.07 39.55
C ALA A 177 -23.68 -1.58 39.90
N THR A 178 -22.48 -1.03 39.73
CA THR A 178 -22.30 0.42 39.77
C THR A 178 -22.54 0.99 38.37
N ALA A 179 -23.65 1.72 38.29
CA ALA A 179 -24.02 2.55 37.18
C ALA A 179 -22.96 3.62 36.89
N TRP A 180 -22.57 3.76 35.63
CA TRP A 180 -22.19 5.06 35.07
C TRP A 180 -22.64 5.13 33.62
N PHE A 181 -23.94 5.35 33.45
CA PHE A 181 -24.48 5.84 32.19
C PHE A 181 -25.23 7.15 32.45
N VAL A 182 -25.05 8.08 31.51
CA VAL A 182 -25.81 9.32 31.32
C VAL A 182 -25.39 10.50 32.20
N LYS A 183 -24.55 11.39 31.64
CA LYS A 183 -24.94 12.80 31.42
C LYS A 183 -23.96 13.55 30.52
N ARG A 184 -24.10 13.42 29.19
CA ARG A 184 -23.76 14.54 28.30
C ARG A 184 -24.49 14.45 26.97
N SER A 185 -25.78 14.75 27.03
CA SER A 185 -26.47 15.32 25.89
C SER A 185 -27.42 16.40 26.37
N VAL A 186 -27.42 17.53 25.65
CA VAL A 186 -28.35 18.67 25.71
C VAL A 186 -28.10 19.77 26.76
N LYS A 187 -27.44 20.84 26.28
CA LYS A 187 -27.62 22.30 26.53
C LYS A 187 -26.27 22.97 26.22
N ASN A 188 -26.14 24.03 25.46
CA ASN A 188 -27.06 25.00 24.86
C ASN A 188 -26.30 25.63 23.68
#